data_AF-A0A0K5YQ31-F1
#
_entry.id   AF-A0A0K5YQ31-F1
#
_cell.length_a   1.000
_cell.length_b   1.000
_cell.length_c   1.000
_cell.angle_alpha   90.00
_cell.angle_beta   90.00
_cell.angle_gamma   90.00
#
_symmetry.space_group_name_H-M   'P 1'
#
loop_
_entity.id
_entity.type
_entity.pdbx_description
1 polymer ?
#
loop_
_entity_poly.entity_id
_entity_poly.type
_entity_poly.pdbx_seq_one_letter_code
_entity_poly.pdbx_strand_id
1 'polypeptide(L)'
;MKDDSVVTHLTNSDSIINLSYDDGQTFTQGKTLTVKGNYVGNNGQLNIRTVLGDDKSATDRLIVEGNTSGSTTVYVKNAGGSGAATLNGIELITVNGDESPADAFR
;
A
#
# COMPACT_ATOMS: atom_id res chain seq x y z
N MET A 1 9.64 -2.27 -4.80
CA MET A 1 9.88 -3.67 -5.22
C MET A 1 9.70 -3.76 -6.73
N LYS A 2 10.28 -4.75 -7.42
CA LYS A 2 10.23 -4.82 -8.90
C LYS A 2 8.98 -5.51 -9.44
N ASP A 3 8.38 -6.38 -8.65
CA ASP A 3 7.19 -7.18 -9.00
C ASP A 3 6.34 -7.38 -7.73
N ASP A 4 5.22 -8.07 -7.87
CA ASP A 4 4.41 -8.57 -6.76
C ASP A 4 5.27 -9.37 -5.79
N SER A 5 4.94 -9.28 -4.50
CA SER A 5 5.74 -9.91 -3.44
C SER A 5 4.83 -10.50 -2.38
N VAL A 6 5.21 -11.67 -1.88
CA VAL A 6 4.51 -12.37 -0.80
C VAL A 6 5.49 -12.60 0.34
N VAL A 7 5.10 -12.20 1.54
CA VAL A 7 5.86 -12.40 2.78
C VAL A 7 4.97 -13.01 3.85
N THR A 8 5.56 -13.75 4.79
CA THR A 8 4.77 -14.42 5.84
C THR A 8 4.41 -13.46 6.98
N HIS A 9 5.40 -12.74 7.49
CA HIS A 9 5.23 -11.70 8.52
C HIS A 9 6.07 -10.50 8.14
N LEU A 10 5.58 -9.31 8.46
CA LEU A 10 6.28 -8.07 8.11
C LEU A 10 6.23 -7.08 9.27
N THR A 11 7.42 -6.63 9.69
CA THR A 11 7.56 -5.52 10.63
C THR A 11 8.20 -4.35 9.89
N ASN A 12 7.52 -3.22 9.88
CA ASN A 12 8.01 -1.95 9.35
C ASN A 12 8.33 -1.02 10.52
N SER A 13 9.57 -1.07 11.01
CA SER A 13 10.03 -0.26 12.14
C SER A 13 11.08 0.75 11.69
N ASP A 14 10.83 2.04 11.90
CA ASP A 14 11.76 3.14 11.56
C ASP A 14 12.32 3.03 10.13
N SER A 15 11.49 2.53 9.21
CA SER A 15 11.90 2.17 7.85
C SER A 15 10.87 2.63 6.81
N ILE A 16 11.28 2.58 5.55
CA ILE A 16 10.43 2.95 4.42
C ILE A 16 10.24 1.74 3.52
N ILE A 17 9.00 1.30 3.37
CA ILE A 17 8.62 0.33 2.34
C ILE A 17 8.24 1.09 1.08
N ASN A 18 9.02 0.89 0.02
CA ASN A 18 8.70 1.40 -1.31
C ASN A 18 8.06 0.28 -2.15
N LEU A 19 6.74 0.33 -2.32
CA LEU A 19 6.04 -0.68 -3.13
C LEU A 19 6.46 -0.55 -4.60
N SER A 20 6.49 0.68 -5.10
CA SER A 20 6.91 0.97 -6.46
C SER A 20 8.42 0.93 -6.62
N TYR A 21 8.88 0.39 -7.73
CA TYR A 21 10.21 0.61 -8.26
C TYR A 21 10.12 1.71 -9.32
N ASP A 22 10.96 2.74 -9.19
CA ASP A 22 11.08 3.82 -10.19
C ASP A 22 12.29 3.52 -11.07
N ASP A 23 12.06 2.86 -12.19
CA ASP A 23 13.08 2.65 -13.22
C ASP A 23 13.00 3.70 -14.35
N GLY A 24 12.18 4.74 -14.16
CA GLY A 24 11.91 5.76 -15.17
C GLY A 24 10.85 5.35 -16.19
N GLN A 25 10.22 4.19 -16.05
CA GLN A 25 9.11 3.79 -16.91
C GLN A 25 7.79 4.45 -16.49
N THR A 26 6.88 4.58 -17.45
CA THR A 26 5.51 5.01 -17.19
C THR A 26 4.84 3.99 -16.27
N PHE A 27 4.19 4.47 -15.21
CA PHE A 27 3.43 3.61 -14.30
C PHE A 27 2.13 3.18 -15.00
N THR A 28 2.10 1.96 -15.50
CA THR A 28 0.96 1.39 -16.23
C THR A 28 0.15 0.39 -15.40
N GLN A 29 0.78 -0.22 -14.39
CA GLN A 29 0.16 -1.19 -13.49
C GLN A 29 0.78 -1.08 -12.09
N GLY A 30 -0.08 -1.19 -11.07
CA GLY A 30 0.34 -1.26 -9.68
C GLY A 30 0.73 -2.67 -9.27
N LYS A 31 1.63 -2.77 -8.29
CA LYS A 31 2.10 -4.01 -7.68
C LYS A 31 1.45 -4.26 -6.34
N THR A 32 1.37 -5.52 -5.96
CA THR A 32 0.80 -5.95 -4.68
C THR A 32 1.87 -6.55 -3.77
N LEU A 33 1.97 -6.01 -2.56
CA LEU A 33 2.62 -6.68 -1.43
C LEU A 33 1.56 -7.45 -0.64
N THR A 34 1.69 -8.77 -0.58
CA THR A 34 0.82 -9.62 0.25
C THR A 34 1.59 -10.07 1.50
N VAL A 35 1.06 -9.75 2.67
CA VAL A 35 1.52 -10.28 3.96
C VAL A 35 0.56 -11.38 4.37
N LYS A 36 1.00 -12.64 4.34
CA LYS A 36 0.16 -13.83 4.64
C LYS A 36 -0.28 -13.91 6.10
N GLY A 37 0.49 -13.33 7.00
CA GLY A 37 0.18 -13.23 8.42
C GLY A 37 0.10 -11.77 8.85
N ASN A 38 0.65 -11.48 10.02
CA ASN A 38 0.51 -10.17 10.64
C ASN A 38 1.48 -9.12 10.06
N TYR A 39 1.00 -7.88 10.05
CA TYR A 39 1.78 -6.67 9.74
C TYR A 39 1.93 -5.81 11.01
N VAL A 40 3.16 -5.43 11.35
CA VAL A 40 3.46 -4.57 12.50
C VAL A 40 4.08 -3.26 12.01
N GLY A 41 3.40 -2.14 12.24
CA GLY A 41 3.93 -0.81 11.99
C GLY A 41 4.52 -0.18 13.24
N ASN A 42 5.74 0.35 13.18
CA ASN A 42 6.34 1.11 14.27
C ASN A 42 7.12 2.29 13.72
N ASN A 43 6.49 3.47 13.63
CA ASN A 43 7.12 4.64 13.00
C ASN A 43 7.61 4.33 11.56
N GLY A 44 6.95 3.38 10.89
CA GLY A 44 7.25 2.96 9.54
C GLY A 44 6.52 3.82 8.51
N GLN A 45 7.07 3.87 7.30
CA GLN A 45 6.46 4.53 6.14
C GLN A 45 6.13 3.50 5.05
N LEU A 46 5.03 3.73 4.36
CA LEU A 46 4.60 2.97 3.19
C LEU A 46 4.39 3.92 2.01
N ASN A 47 5.23 3.82 1.00
CA ASN A 47 5.15 4.63 -0.20
C ASN A 47 4.41 3.85 -1.30
N ILE A 48 3.27 4.41 -1.70
CA ILE A 48 2.35 3.88 -2.71
C ILE A 48 2.35 4.81 -3.92
N ARG A 49 2.35 4.25 -5.13
CA ARG A 49 2.04 5.01 -6.34
C ARG A 49 0.64 4.69 -6.84
N THR A 50 -0.01 5.71 -7.39
CA THR A 50 -1.31 5.60 -8.03
C THR A 50 -1.38 6.57 -9.21
N VAL A 51 -2.04 6.17 -10.28
CA VAL A 51 -2.51 7.12 -11.30
C VAL A 51 -3.81 7.71 -10.79
N LEU A 52 -3.78 8.92 -10.19
CA LEU A 52 -5.00 9.53 -9.66
C LEU A 52 -6.09 9.66 -10.74
N GLY A 53 -7.23 9.01 -10.50
CA GLY A 53 -8.32 8.82 -11.46
C GLY A 53 -9.58 8.39 -10.73
N ASP A 54 -10.29 7.39 -11.28
CA ASP A 54 -11.49 6.81 -10.69
C ASP A 54 -11.16 5.60 -9.79
N ASP A 55 -12.16 4.86 -9.32
CA ASP A 55 -12.01 3.67 -8.47
C ASP A 55 -11.16 2.55 -9.10
N LYS A 56 -10.89 2.61 -10.42
CA LYS A 56 -10.11 1.62 -11.17
C LYS A 56 -8.68 2.10 -11.46
N SER A 57 -8.25 3.20 -10.86
CA SER A 57 -6.89 3.71 -10.94
C SER A 57 -5.85 2.61 -10.71
N ALA A 58 -4.92 2.48 -11.66
CA ALA A 58 -3.72 1.67 -11.45
C ALA A 58 -3.00 2.16 -10.19
N THR A 59 -2.84 1.28 -9.21
CA THR A 59 -2.40 1.64 -7.85
C THR A 59 -1.63 0.48 -7.23
N ASP A 60 -0.49 0.76 -6.60
CA ASP A 60 0.17 -0.24 -5.75
C ASP A 60 -0.70 -0.54 -4.52
N ARG A 61 -0.65 -1.79 -4.05
CA ARG A 61 -1.51 -2.27 -2.97
C ARG A 61 -0.73 -3.02 -1.89
N LEU A 62 -1.18 -2.87 -0.66
CA LEU A 62 -0.81 -3.75 0.46
C LEU A 62 -2.03 -4.61 0.82
N ILE A 63 -1.86 -5.93 0.82
CA ILE A 63 -2.85 -6.87 1.36
C ILE A 63 -2.24 -7.53 2.59
N VAL A 64 -2.94 -7.45 3.72
CA VAL A 64 -2.58 -8.15 4.96
C VAL A 64 -3.65 -9.21 5.20
N GLU A 65 -3.28 -10.49 5.13
CA GLU A 65 -4.20 -11.61 5.36
C GLU A 65 -4.37 -11.92 6.86
N GLY A 66 -3.47 -11.43 7.72
CA GLY A 66 -3.60 -11.48 9.17
C GLY A 66 -3.92 -10.13 9.82
N ASN A 67 -3.62 -10.02 11.12
CA ASN A 67 -3.91 -8.83 11.91
C ASN A 67 -2.86 -7.73 11.70
N THR A 68 -3.23 -6.49 11.99
CA THR A 68 -2.29 -5.37 12.05
C THR A 68 -2.10 -4.87 13.47
N SER A 69 -0.92 -4.29 13.75
CA SER A 69 -0.67 -3.59 15.00
C SER A 69 0.27 -2.40 14.82
N GLY A 70 0.22 -1.47 15.78
CA GLY A 70 0.99 -0.23 15.74
C GLY A 70 0.51 0.72 14.63
N SER A 71 1.41 1.54 14.08
CA SER A 71 1.05 2.53 13.04
C SER A 71 2.10 2.66 11.93
N THR A 72 1.62 2.96 10.73
CA THR A 72 2.44 3.26 9.54
C THR A 72 1.90 4.50 8.86
N THR A 73 2.79 5.42 8.47
CA THR A 73 2.42 6.57 7.64
C THR A 73 2.41 6.18 6.17
N VAL A 74 1.32 6.48 5.47
CA VAL A 74 1.12 6.17 4.05
C VAL A 74 1.36 7.43 3.23
N TYR A 75 2.30 7.34 2.29
CA TYR A 75 2.54 8.39 1.31
C TYR A 75 2.07 7.94 -0.06
N VAL A 76 1.22 8.77 -0.68
CA VAL A 76 0.70 8.52 -2.02
C VAL A 76 1.41 9.43 -3.01
N LYS A 77 2.14 8.85 -3.96
CA LYS A 77 2.76 9.55 -5.10
C LYS A 77 1.88 9.40 -6.33
N ASN A 78 1.34 10.52 -6.82
CA ASN A 78 0.63 10.56 -8.09
C ASN A 78 1.60 10.22 -9.24
N ALA A 79 1.20 9.27 -10.09
CA ALA A 79 1.96 8.76 -11.22
C ALA A 79 1.44 9.29 -12.55
N GLY A 80 1.05 10.57 -12.59
CA GLY A 80 0.60 11.27 -13.81
C GLY A 80 -0.92 11.31 -14.01
N GLY A 81 -1.70 10.91 -13.02
CA GLY A 81 -3.16 11.05 -13.07
C GLY A 81 -3.63 12.49 -12.86
N SER A 82 -4.78 12.84 -13.44
CA SER A 82 -5.39 14.17 -13.29
C SER A 82 -6.48 14.22 -12.22
N GLY A 83 -6.81 13.07 -11.62
CA GLY A 83 -7.98 12.90 -10.76
C GLY A 83 -9.25 12.68 -11.56
N ALA A 84 -10.20 11.97 -10.96
CA ALA A 84 -11.58 11.85 -11.43
C ALA A 84 -12.51 11.67 -10.23
N ALA A 85 -13.82 11.74 -10.47
CA ALA A 85 -14.78 11.38 -9.45
C ALA A 85 -14.65 9.89 -9.12
N THR A 86 -14.76 9.55 -7.83
CA THR A 86 -14.79 8.18 -7.34
C THR A 86 -16.15 7.89 -6.70
N LEU A 87 -16.53 6.62 -6.66
CA LEU A 87 -17.70 6.16 -5.93
C LEU A 87 -17.32 5.73 -4.49
N ASN A 88 -16.32 4.87 -4.37
CA ASN A 88 -15.79 4.33 -3.12
C ASN A 88 -14.39 4.87 -2.80
N GLY A 89 -13.65 5.30 -3.82
CA GLY A 89 -12.27 5.76 -3.72
C GLY A 89 -11.29 4.80 -4.37
N ILE A 90 -10.01 5.17 -4.33
CA ILE A 90 -8.91 4.32 -4.80
C ILE A 90 -8.44 3.45 -3.62
N GLU A 91 -8.61 2.14 -3.73
CA GLU A 91 -8.21 1.21 -2.68
C GLU A 91 -6.69 1.02 -2.64
N LEU A 92 -6.09 1.30 -1.47
CA LEU A 92 -4.64 1.20 -1.26
C LEU A 92 -4.24 -0.03 -0.43
N ILE A 93 -5.06 -0.33 0.59
CA ILE A 93 -4.73 -1.30 1.62
C ILE A 93 -5.96 -2.14 1.93
N THR A 94 -5.79 -3.45 1.96
CA THR A 94 -6.81 -4.42 2.38
C THR A 94 -6.28 -5.17 3.60
N VAL A 95 -7.06 -5.25 4.68
CA VAL A 95 -6.73 -6.05 5.87
C VAL A 95 -7.86 -7.07 6.04
N ASN A 96 -7.50 -8.36 5.99
CA ASN A 96 -8.44 -9.48 6.15
C ASN A 96 -8.35 -10.15 7.53
N GLY A 97 -7.46 -9.68 8.42
CA GLY A 97 -7.44 -10.10 9.81
C GLY A 97 -8.56 -9.49 10.63
N ASP A 98 -8.84 -10.11 11.77
CA ASP A 98 -9.90 -9.70 12.69
C ASP A 98 -9.55 -8.40 13.44
N GLU A 99 -8.26 -8.15 13.67
CA GLU A 99 -7.78 -7.01 14.45
C GLU A 99 -6.98 -6.03 13.58
N SER A 100 -7.43 -4.78 13.55
CA SER A 100 -6.69 -3.66 12.95
C SER A 100 -7.02 -2.36 13.70
N PRO A 101 -6.05 -1.72 14.38
CA PRO A 101 -6.25 -0.40 14.96
C PRO A 101 -6.71 0.62 13.90
N ALA A 102 -7.55 1.57 14.31
CA ALA A 102 -8.04 2.61 13.41
C ALA A 102 -6.92 3.51 12.86
N ASP A 103 -5.79 3.59 13.56
CA ASP A 103 -4.59 4.34 13.21
C ASP A 103 -3.45 3.46 12.67
N ALA A 104 -3.74 2.21 12.31
CA ALA A 104 -2.76 1.28 11.72
C ALA A 104 -2.09 1.88 10.48
N PHE A 105 -2.85 2.63 9.68
CA PHE A 105 -2.39 3.32 8.49
C PHE A 105 -2.96 4.75 8.47
N ARG A 106 -2.09 5.75 8.31
CA ARG A 106 -2.43 7.18 8.40
C ARG A 106 -1.76 8.03 7.33
#